data_AF-A0A938BN41-F1
#
_entry.id   AF-A0A938BN41-F1
#
_cell.length_a   1.000
_cell.length_b   1.000
_cell.length_c   1.000
_cell.angle_alpha   90.00
_cell.angle_beta   90.00
_cell.angle_gamma   90.00
#
_symmetry.space_group_name_H-M   'P 1'
#
loop_
_entity.id
_entity.type
_entity.pdbx_description
1 polymer ?
#
loop_
_entity_poly.entity_id
_entity_poly.type
_entity_poly.pdbx_seq_one_letter_code
_entity_poly.pdbx_strand_id
1 'polypeptide(L)' 'MKSRIEAILPRVEKPARYLGNEWGAIRKPWDGAAVRWALAFPDLYEVGMSHLGSRILYQLLNKREDTLCER' A
#
# COMPACT_ATOMS: atom_id res chain seq x y z
N MET A 1 1.55 -18.89 -21.39
CA MET A 1 1.46 -18.01 -20.20
C MET A 1 2.66 -18.18 -19.27
N LYS A 2 3.00 -19.40 -18.83
CA LYS A 2 4.15 -19.67 -17.93
C LYS A 2 5.50 -19.11 -18.39
N SER A 3 5.88 -19.33 -19.66
CA SER A 3 7.19 -18.93 -20.17
C SER A 3 7.47 -17.42 -20.12
N ARG A 4 6.42 -16.57 -20.21
CA ARG A 4 6.57 -15.11 -20.10
C ARG A 4 6.84 -14.65 -18.67
N ILE A 5 6.23 -15.31 -17.68
CA ILE A 5 6.42 -14.97 -16.26
C ILE A 5 7.82 -15.40 -15.80
N GLU A 6 8.26 -16.60 -16.20
CA GLU A 6 9.61 -17.13 -15.89
C GLU A 6 10.73 -16.23 -16.41
N ALA A 7 10.55 -15.61 -17.58
CA ALA A 7 11.51 -14.65 -18.14
C ALA A 7 11.60 -13.34 -17.35
N ILE A 8 10.55 -12.95 -16.63
CA ILE A 8 10.45 -11.69 -15.88
C ILE A 8 10.82 -11.89 -14.41
N LEU A 9 10.59 -13.07 -13.84
CA LEU A 9 10.83 -13.39 -12.43
C LEU A 9 12.22 -12.97 -11.92
N PRO A 10 13.34 -13.18 -12.67
CA PRO A 10 14.67 -12.75 -12.24
C PRO A 10 14.84 -11.23 -12.13
N ARG A 11 13.94 -10.45 -12.75
CA ARG A 11 13.95 -8.98 -12.73
C ARG A 11 13.10 -8.39 -11.60
N VAL A 12 12.40 -9.22 -10.84
CA VAL A 12 11.55 -8.78 -9.74
C VAL A 12 12.42 -8.52 -8.51
N GLU A 13 12.36 -7.30 -7.99
CA GLU A 13 13.06 -6.95 -6.77
C GLU A 13 12.12 -6.98 -5.57
N LYS A 14 12.57 -7.57 -4.46
CA LYS A 14 11.83 -7.57 -3.18
C LYS A 14 10.35 -8.01 -3.32
N PRO A 15 10.07 -9.22 -3.88
CA PRO A 15 8.73 -9.65 -4.30
C PRO A 15 7.66 -9.60 -3.20
N ALA A 16 8.05 -9.77 -1.93
CA ALA A 16 7.16 -9.66 -0.79
C ALA A 16 6.43 -8.30 -0.70
N ARG A 17 7.03 -7.22 -1.24
CA ARG A 17 6.45 -5.87 -1.22
C ARG A 17 5.22 -5.72 -2.13
N TYR A 18 5.03 -6.61 -3.10
CA TYR A 18 3.89 -6.51 -4.03
C TYR A 18 2.64 -7.23 -3.55
N LEU A 19 2.70 -7.92 -2.40
CA LEU A 19 1.60 -8.76 -1.93
C LEU A 19 0.45 -7.96 -1.30
N GLY A 20 0.65 -6.68 -0.96
CA GLY A 20 -0.39 -5.85 -0.33
C GLY A 20 -0.94 -6.41 0.99
N ASN A 21 -0.17 -7.27 1.65
CA ASN A 21 -0.52 -7.97 2.89
C ASN A 21 0.25 -7.37 4.08
N GLU A 22 0.44 -6.06 4.08
CA GLU A 22 1.12 -5.39 5.18
C GLU A 22 0.29 -5.45 6.45
N TRP A 23 0.95 -5.66 7.59
CA TRP A 23 0.28 -5.65 8.88
C TRP A 23 -0.40 -4.30 9.14
N GLY A 24 -1.67 -4.33 9.51
CA GLY A 24 -2.47 -3.13 9.73
C GLY A 24 -3.00 -2.46 8.46
N ALA A 25 -2.91 -3.11 7.29
CA ALA A 25 -3.64 -2.68 6.11
C ALA A 25 -5.16 -2.80 6.32
N ILE A 26 -5.88 -1.72 6.05
CA ILE A 26 -7.34 -1.63 6.11
C ILE A 26 -7.87 -1.76 4.68
N ARG A 27 -8.78 -2.71 4.46
CA ARG A 27 -9.43 -2.91 3.15
C ARG A 27 -10.88 -2.47 3.23
N LYS A 28 -11.27 -1.57 2.33
CA LYS A 28 -12.65 -1.08 2.19
C LYS A 28 -13.18 -1.36 0.78
N PRO A 29 -14.49 -1.54 0.59
CA PRO A 29 -15.08 -1.62 -0.73
C PRO A 29 -14.78 -0.36 -1.56
N TRP A 30 -14.32 -0.55 -2.79
CA TRP A 30 -13.93 0.54 -3.67
C TRP A 30 -15.11 1.44 -4.06
N ASP A 31 -16.29 0.85 -4.25
CA ASP A 31 -17.51 1.56 -4.65
C ASP A 31 -18.16 2.33 -3.51
N GLY A 32 -17.80 2.02 -2.26
CA GLY A 32 -18.34 2.68 -1.06
C GLY A 32 -17.63 3.99 -0.69
N ALA A 33 -16.56 4.36 -1.40
CA ALA A 33 -15.77 5.56 -1.10
C ALA A 33 -16.09 6.68 -2.09
N ALA A 34 -16.46 7.85 -1.55
CA ALA A 34 -16.62 9.08 -2.32
C ALA A 34 -15.25 9.66 -2.73
N VAL A 35 -14.23 9.51 -1.88
CA VAL A 35 -12.85 9.99 -2.15
C VAL A 35 -11.85 8.88 -1.89
N ARG A 36 -10.91 8.71 -2.83
CA ARG A 36 -9.85 7.68 -2.77
C ARG A 36 -8.48 8.33 -2.69
N TRP A 37 -7.70 7.91 -1.71
CA TRP A 37 -6.38 8.45 -1.39
C TRP A 37 -5.31 7.38 -1.61
N ALA A 38 -4.15 7.82 -2.11
CA ALA A 38 -2.93 7.03 -2.17
C ALA A 38 -1.80 7.84 -1.53
N LEU A 39 -1.31 7.40 -0.38
CA LEU A 39 -0.22 8.05 0.34
C LEU A 39 1.12 7.50 -0.14
N ALA A 40 1.74 8.18 -1.10
CA ALA A 40 3.10 7.86 -1.53
C ALA A 40 4.13 8.64 -0.71
N PHE A 41 5.11 7.94 -0.12
CA PHE A 41 6.24 8.57 0.56
C PHE A 41 7.55 8.22 -0.17
N PRO A 42 8.36 9.22 -0.59
CA PRO A 42 9.51 8.98 -1.46
C PRO A 42 10.78 8.53 -0.71
N ASP A 43 10.65 7.79 0.40
CA ASP A 43 11.78 7.43 1.25
C ASP A 43 12.05 5.92 1.25
N LEU A 44 13.34 5.57 1.35
CA LEU A 44 13.78 4.19 1.43
C LEU A 44 13.51 3.72 2.86
N TYR A 45 12.46 2.90 3.00
CA TYR A 45 11.98 2.21 4.21
C TYR A 45 13.07 1.45 5.03
N GLU A 46 14.32 1.42 4.56
CA GLU A 46 15.46 0.72 5.15
C GLU A 46 16.02 1.41 6.40
N VAL A 47 15.81 2.72 6.58
CA VAL A 47 16.19 3.41 7.81
C VAL A 47 14.97 3.44 8.73
N GLY A 48 14.97 2.55 9.72
CA GLY A 48 13.85 2.33 10.62
C GLY A 48 13.25 3.62 11.19
N MET A 49 11.95 3.77 10.97
CA MET A 49 11.03 4.59 11.76
C MET A 49 11.23 6.11 11.70
N SER A 50 10.61 6.77 10.71
CA SER A 50 10.08 8.14 10.84
C SER A 50 8.90 8.43 9.88
N HIS A 51 7.86 7.59 9.93
CA HIS A 51 6.63 7.77 9.14
C HIS A 51 5.35 7.81 10.00
N LEU A 52 5.46 8.28 11.26
CA LEU A 52 4.32 8.32 12.17
C LEU A 52 3.17 9.17 11.60
N GLY A 53 3.49 10.30 10.96
CA GLY A 53 2.51 11.17 10.33
C GLY A 53 1.69 10.47 9.23
N SER A 54 2.33 9.75 8.30
CA SER A 54 1.60 9.04 7.24
C SER A 54 0.76 7.90 7.80
N ARG A 55 1.21 7.22 8.85
CA ARG A 55 0.40 6.20 9.56
C ARG A 55 -0.82 6.81 10.25
N ILE A 56 -0.69 7.98 10.87
CA ILE A 56 -1.82 8.71 11.48
C ILE A 56 -2.82 9.10 10.40
N LEU A 57 -2.36 9.72 9.31
CA LEU A 57 -3.22 10.13 8.19
C LEU A 57 -3.93 8.93 7.57
N TYR A 58 -3.22 7.83 7.33
CA TYR A 58 -3.78 6.58 6.84
C TYR A 58 -4.93 6.08 7.72
N GLN A 59 -4.74 6.07 9.05
CA GLN A 59 -5.78 5.64 9.99
C GLN A 59 -6.96 6.62 10.03
N LEU A 60 -6.70 7.94 10.05
CA LEU A 60 -7.75 8.95 10.11
C LEU A 60 -8.63 8.92 8.86
N LEU A 61 -8.02 8.78 7.68
CA LEU A 61 -8.75 8.63 6.42
C LEU A 61 -9.54 7.32 6.40
N ASN A 62 -8.94 6.19 6.75
CA ASN A 62 -9.67 4.92 6.72
C ASN A 62 -10.74 4.75 7.82
N LYS A 63 -10.71 5.57 8.89
CA LYS A 63 -11.78 5.61 9.90
C LYS A 63 -13.07 6.25 9.40
N ARG A 64 -13.01 7.14 8.41
CA ARG A 64 -14.20 7.76 7.85
C ARG A 64 -14.88 6.79 6.89
N GLU A 65 -16.21 6.80 6.85
CA GLU A 65 -16.96 5.91 5.96
C GLU A 65 -16.81 6.30 4.49
N ASP A 66 -16.72 7.59 4.20
CA ASP A 66 -16.71 8.19 2.85
C ASP A 66 -15.35 8.11 2.12
N THR A 67 -14.28 7.69 2.80
CA THR A 67 -12.94 7.68 2.21
C THR A 67 -12.26 6.30 2.23
N LEU A 68 -11.53 5.98 1.16
CA LEU A 68 -10.64 4.83 1.08
C LEU A 68 -9.21 5.35 0.94
N CYS A 69 -8.27 4.81 1.70
CA CYS A 69 -6.88 5.23 1.64
C CYS A 69 -5.94 4.03 1.58
N GLU A 70 -5.07 4.02 0.58
CA GLU A 70 -3.96 3.07 0.40
C GLU A 70 -2.62 3.79 0.56
N ARG A 71 -1.53 3.04 0.76
CA ARG A 71 -0.18 3.56 1.00
C ARG A 71 0.85 2.75 0.23
#